data_AF-A0A1M6TYF1-F1
#
_entry.id   AF-A0A1M6TYF1-F1
#
_cell.length_a   1.000
_cell.length_b   1.000
_cell.length_c   1.000
_cell.angle_alpha   90.00
_cell.angle_beta   90.00
_cell.angle_gamma   90.00
#
_symmetry.space_group_name_H-M   'P 1'
#
loop_
_entity.id
_entity.type
_entity.pdbx_description
1 polymer ?
#
loop_
_entity_poly.entity_id
_entity_poly.type
_entity_poly.pdbx_seq_one_letter_code
_entity_poly.pdbx_strand_id
1 'polypeptide(L)'
;MSLRLLKIVKKFVGLLAIILLIIVLFYYFTFYDMSLLPKGKLINEVYSPNREYIAKLYIVETAELCLKVDIVNTKTYKTKTIYWSWDEGDNCRIEWLDNEYILINGRKMNINTDTYNRRVDSDDKYK
;
A
#
# COMPACT_ATOMS: atom_id res chain seq x y z
N MET A 1 -34.52 -28.51 24.89
CA MET A 1 -34.34 -27.69 23.65
C MET A 1 -34.67 -28.57 22.45
N SER A 2 -35.59 -28.18 21.55
CA SER A 2 -35.96 -29.04 20.42
C SER A 2 -34.86 -29.08 19.34
N LEU A 3 -34.71 -30.20 18.62
CA LEU A 3 -33.74 -30.33 17.52
C LEU A 3 -33.87 -29.22 16.46
N ARG A 4 -35.09 -28.69 16.28
CA ARG A 4 -35.37 -27.58 15.35
C ARG A 4 -34.75 -26.26 15.84
N LEU A 5 -34.88 -25.95 17.13
CA LEU A 5 -34.26 -24.78 17.76
C LEU A 5 -32.72 -24.83 17.66
N LEU A 6 -32.11 -25.99 17.93
CA LEU A 6 -30.65 -26.15 17.83
C LEU A 6 -30.12 -25.90 16.40
N LYS A 7 -30.84 -26.38 15.37
CA LYS A 7 -30.47 -26.14 13.97
C LYS A 7 -30.56 -24.66 13.58
N ILE A 8 -31.56 -23.94 14.08
CA ILE A 8 -31.71 -22.49 13.85
C ILE A 8 -30.57 -21.73 14.52
N VAL A 9 -30.28 -22.02 15.79
CA VAL A 9 -29.17 -21.38 16.53
C VAL A 9 -27.83 -21.60 15.81
N LYS A 10 -27.53 -22.82 15.35
CA LYS A 10 -26.29 -23.10 14.60
C LYS A 10 -26.18 -22.30 13.30
N LYS A 11 -27.29 -22.11 12.57
CA LYS A 11 -27.30 -21.27 11.36
C LYS A 11 -27.05 -19.80 11.67
N PHE A 12 -27.66 -19.27 12.73
CA PHE A 12 -27.43 -17.89 13.18
C PHE A 12 -25.98 -17.67 13.63
N VAL A 13 -25.41 -18.61 14.40
CA VAL A 13 -24.00 -18.55 14.81
C VAL A 13 -23.07 -18.59 13.60
N GLY A 14 -23.35 -19.47 12.62
CA GLY A 14 -22.59 -19.53 11.38
C GLY A 14 -22.65 -18.21 10.60
N LEU A 15 -23.84 -17.60 10.50
CA LEU A 15 -24.02 -16.31 9.83
C LEU A 15 -23.24 -15.19 10.54
N LEU A 16 -23.29 -15.13 11.87
CA LEU A 16 -22.53 -14.17 12.67
C LEU A 16 -21.02 -14.32 12.47
N ALA A 17 -20.51 -15.56 12.42
CA ALA A 17 -19.09 -15.82 12.17
C ALA A 17 -18.65 -15.34 10.78
N ILE A 18 -19.48 -15.51 9.75
CA ILE A 18 -19.21 -15.01 8.39
C ILE A 18 -19.20 -13.48 8.37
N ILE A 19 -20.15 -12.83 9.04
CA ILE A 19 -20.19 -11.35 9.12
C ILE A 19 -18.93 -10.83 9.82
N LEU A 20 -18.52 -11.45 10.93
CA LEU A 20 -17.28 -11.08 11.64
C LEU A 20 -16.05 -11.25 10.73
N LEU A 21 -15.96 -12.35 9.98
CA LEU A 21 -14.88 -12.57 9.04
C LEU A 21 -14.83 -11.47 7.96
N ILE A 22 -15.99 -11.08 7.41
CA ILE A 22 -16.07 -9.99 6.41
C ILE A 22 -15.58 -8.67 7.01
N ILE A 23 -15.95 -8.36 8.26
CA ILE A 23 -15.51 -7.13 8.95
C ILE A 23 -13.99 -7.15 9.14
N VAL A 24 -13.40 -8.27 9.56
CA VAL A 24 -11.95 -8.41 9.73
C VAL A 24 -11.21 -8.24 8.41
N LEU A 25 -11.70 -8.87 7.34
CA LEU A 25 -11.12 -8.73 6.01
C LEU A 25 -11.23 -7.29 5.50
N PHE A 26 -12.40 -6.66 5.67
CA PHE A 26 -12.61 -5.27 5.29
C PHE A 26 -11.65 -4.34 6.04
N TYR A 27 -11.47 -4.53 7.35
CA TYR A 27 -10.50 -3.80 8.13
C TYR A 27 -9.06 -4.01 7.62
N TYR A 28 -8.67 -5.24 7.31
CA TYR A 28 -7.35 -5.54 6.76
C TYR A 28 -7.11 -4.80 5.43
N PHE A 29 -8.04 -4.91 4.48
CA PHE A 29 -7.92 -4.29 3.17
C PHE A 29 -7.95 -2.76 3.21
N THR A 30 -8.65 -2.16 4.18
CA THR A 30 -8.74 -0.70 4.29
C THR A 30 -7.52 -0.06 4.95
N PHE A 31 -6.86 -0.74 5.88
CA PHE A 31 -5.76 -0.15 6.65
C PHE A 31 -4.37 -0.65 6.23
N TYR A 32 -4.24 -1.93 5.86
CA TYR A 32 -2.94 -2.56 5.60
C TYR A 32 -2.64 -2.73 4.12
N ASP A 33 -3.65 -3.04 3.32
CA ASP A 33 -3.44 -3.27 1.89
C ASP A 33 -3.25 -1.93 1.13
N MET A 34 -2.17 -1.86 0.37
CA MET A 34 -1.85 -0.70 -0.48
C MET A 34 -2.35 -0.88 -1.92
N SER A 35 -2.81 -2.08 -2.30
CA SER A 35 -3.33 -2.35 -3.65
C SER A 35 -4.61 -1.60 -3.98
N LEU A 36 -5.40 -1.23 -2.96
CA LEU A 36 -6.65 -0.47 -3.09
C LEU A 36 -6.46 1.05 -2.96
N LEU A 37 -5.21 1.53 -2.90
CA LEU A 37 -4.94 2.97 -2.87
C LEU A 37 -5.41 3.65 -4.17
N PRO A 38 -5.89 4.90 -4.08
CA PRO A 38 -6.31 5.64 -5.27
C PRO A 38 -5.14 5.78 -6.27
N LYS A 39 -5.47 5.88 -7.56
CA LYS A 39 -4.45 5.94 -8.62
C LYS A 39 -3.62 7.22 -8.59
N GLY A 40 -4.19 8.35 -8.17
CA GLY A 40 -3.53 9.65 -8.17
C GLY A 40 -3.25 10.23 -9.55
N LYS A 41 -2.75 11.47 -9.57
CA LYS A 41 -2.21 12.15 -10.75
C LYS A 41 -0.70 11.90 -10.81
N LEU A 42 -0.24 11.33 -11.92
CA LEU A 42 1.18 11.11 -12.17
C LEU A 42 1.90 12.47 -12.26
N ILE A 43 2.97 12.63 -11.50
CA ILE A 43 3.78 13.87 -11.47
C ILE A 43 5.21 13.65 -11.95
N ASN A 44 5.76 12.44 -11.81
CA ASN A 44 7.12 12.13 -12.22
C ASN A 44 7.31 10.64 -12.47
N GLU A 45 8.30 10.29 -13.29
CA GLU A 45 8.75 8.93 -13.55
C GLU A 45 10.28 8.89 -13.58
N VAL A 46 10.89 7.98 -12.80
CA VAL A 46 12.34 7.85 -12.72
C VAL A 46 12.75 6.40 -12.96
N TYR A 47 13.60 6.19 -13.97
CA TYR A 47 14.11 4.87 -14.33
C TYR A 47 15.24 4.46 -13.38
N SER A 48 15.23 3.19 -12.98
CA SER A 48 16.37 2.52 -12.35
C SER A 48 17.61 2.56 -13.26
N PRO A 49 18.83 2.44 -12.71
CA PRO A 49 20.06 2.52 -13.50
C PRO A 49 20.11 1.53 -14.66
N ASN A 50 19.66 0.30 -14.44
CA ASN A 50 19.57 -0.74 -15.48
C ASN A 50 18.26 -0.70 -16.30
N ARG A 51 17.34 0.22 -15.99
CA ARG A 51 16.03 0.40 -16.64
C ARG A 51 15.10 -0.81 -16.54
N GLU A 52 15.33 -1.74 -15.61
CA GLU A 52 14.41 -2.86 -15.37
C GLU A 52 13.17 -2.45 -14.56
N TYR A 53 13.29 -1.34 -13.84
CA TYR A 53 12.21 -0.76 -13.04
C TYR A 53 12.03 0.73 -13.31
N ILE A 54 10.79 1.20 -13.16
CA ILE A 54 10.39 2.61 -13.17
C ILE A 54 9.73 2.92 -11.85
N ALA A 55 10.20 3.95 -11.15
CA ALA A 55 9.50 4.54 -10.03
C ALA A 55 8.55 5.62 -10.55
N LYS A 56 7.24 5.41 -10.38
CA LYS A 56 6.19 6.35 -10.78
C LYS A 56 5.64 7.05 -9.55
N LEU A 57 5.66 8.37 -9.58
CA LEU A 57 5.24 9.21 -8.47
C LEU A 57 3.89 9.81 -8.77
N TYR A 58 2.97 9.66 -7.84
CA TYR A 58 1.63 10.19 -7.94
C TYR A 58 1.33 11.09 -6.77
N ILE A 59 0.69 12.21 -7.06
CA ILE A 59 -0.02 13.00 -6.06
C ILE A 59 -1.45 12.50 -6.02
N VAL A 60 -1.93 12.13 -4.83
CA VAL A 60 -3.32 11.76 -4.61
C VAL A 60 -3.99 12.85 -3.80
N GLU A 61 -4.94 13.53 -4.43
CA GLU A 61 -5.81 14.49 -3.77
C GLU A 61 -6.91 13.70 -3.04
N THR A 62 -6.79 13.60 -1.71
CA THR A 62 -7.83 13.05 -0.84
C THR A 62 -8.37 14.16 0.08
N ALA A 63 -8.52 13.92 1.38
CA ALA A 63 -8.64 14.99 2.37
C ALA A 63 -7.31 15.75 2.55
N GLU A 64 -6.19 15.05 2.32
CA GLU A 64 -4.83 15.58 2.36
C GLU A 64 -4.10 15.23 1.06
N LEU A 65 -3.00 15.95 0.79
CA LEU A 65 -2.14 15.70 -0.35
C LEU A 65 -1.20 14.52 -0.04
N CYS A 66 -1.45 13.38 -0.67
CA CYS A 66 -0.65 12.17 -0.44
C CYS A 66 0.34 11.94 -1.58
N LEU A 67 1.56 11.53 -1.23
CA LEU A 67 2.55 11.00 -2.14
C LEU A 67 2.44 9.47 -2.20
N LYS A 68 2.28 8.96 -3.42
CA LYS A 68 2.31 7.54 -3.73
C LYS A 68 3.47 7.24 -4.68
N VAL A 69 4.26 6.22 -4.37
CA VAL A 69 5.32 5.72 -5.26
C VAL A 69 5.08 4.26 -5.62
N ASP A 70 4.91 4.03 -6.91
CA ASP A 70 4.76 2.71 -7.50
C ASP A 70 6.05 2.30 -8.23
N ILE A 71 6.52 1.08 -7.97
CA ILE A 71 7.59 0.44 -8.74
C ILE A 71 6.94 -0.43 -9.81
N VAL A 72 7.27 -0.14 -11.07
CA VAL A 72 6.79 -0.87 -12.25
C VAL A 72 7.95 -1.61 -12.88
N ASN A 73 7.83 -2.93 -13.02
CA ASN A 73 8.79 -3.72 -13.77
C ASN A 73 8.57 -3.53 -15.29
N THR A 74 9.60 -3.15 -16.04
CA THR A 74 9.47 -2.76 -17.46
C THR A 74 9.18 -3.93 -18.40
N LYS A 75 9.55 -5.15 -18.01
CA LYS A 75 9.33 -6.36 -18.82
C LYS A 75 7.96 -6.98 -18.58
N THR A 76 7.55 -7.05 -17.31
CA THR A 76 6.33 -7.76 -16.89
C THR A 76 5.13 -6.85 -16.66
N TYR A 77 5.36 -5.53 -16.61
CA TYR A 77 4.35 -4.52 -16.25
C TYR A 77 3.71 -4.73 -14.88
N LYS A 78 4.32 -5.56 -14.03
CA LYS A 78 3.89 -5.73 -12.64
C LYS A 78 4.20 -4.46 -11.86
N THR A 79 3.21 -4.02 -11.09
CA THR A 79 3.26 -2.80 -10.28
C THR A 79 3.16 -3.16 -8.80
N LYS A 80 4.01 -2.56 -7.98
CA LYS A 80 3.97 -2.64 -6.52
C LYS A 80 4.07 -1.24 -5.95
N THR A 81 3.11 -0.83 -5.12
CA THR A 81 3.23 0.39 -4.31
C THR A 81 4.23 0.13 -3.18
N ILE A 82 5.27 0.94 -3.09
CA ILE A 82 6.28 0.83 -2.03
C ILE A 82 6.20 1.98 -1.04
N TYR A 83 5.54 3.08 -1.40
CA TYR A 83 5.46 4.28 -0.57
C TYR A 83 4.07 4.89 -0.61
N TRP A 84 3.49 5.12 0.55
CA TRP A 84 2.25 5.87 0.76
C TRP A 84 2.37 6.74 1.99
N SER A 85 2.33 8.06 1.79
CA SER A 85 2.47 9.03 2.87
C SER A 85 1.73 10.33 2.55
N TRP A 86 1.33 11.05 3.59
CA TRP A 86 0.82 12.43 3.53
C TRP A 86 1.83 13.38 4.20
N ASP A 87 1.68 14.69 4.00
CA ASP A 87 2.55 15.75 4.56
C ASP A 87 4.04 15.66 4.21
N GLU A 88 4.38 15.20 3.01
CA GLU A 88 5.77 15.02 2.58
C GLU A 88 6.53 16.33 2.23
N GLY A 89 5.96 17.49 2.58
CA GLY A 89 6.50 18.81 2.22
C GLY A 89 6.50 19.10 0.72
N ASP A 90 6.93 20.31 0.34
CA ASP A 90 6.81 20.80 -1.04
C ASP A 90 7.80 20.15 -2.03
N ASN A 91 8.84 19.46 -1.54
CA ASN A 91 9.92 18.92 -2.35
C ASN A 91 10.03 17.40 -2.21
N CYS A 92 9.28 16.68 -3.05
CA CYS A 92 9.46 15.24 -3.21
C CYS A 92 10.83 14.96 -3.86
N ARG A 93 11.75 14.39 -3.09
CA ARG A 93 13.06 13.93 -3.55
C ARG A 93 13.03 12.43 -3.76
N ILE A 94 13.27 12.01 -4.99
CA ILE A 94 13.41 10.60 -5.34
C ILE A 94 14.67 10.39 -6.15
N GLU A 95 15.46 9.40 -5.76
CA GLU A 95 16.64 8.98 -6.51
C GLU A 95 16.88 7.49 -6.35
N TRP A 96 17.30 6.84 -7.43
CA TRP A 96 17.78 5.47 -7.37
C TRP A 96 19.21 5.47 -6.84
N LEU A 97 19.47 4.68 -5.79
CA LEU A 97 20.82 4.49 -5.25
C LEU A 97 21.54 3.38 -6.03
N ASP A 98 20.81 2.34 -6.39
CA ASP A 98 21.24 1.24 -7.25
C ASP A 98 20.01 0.58 -7.91
N ASN A 99 20.11 -0.66 -8.38
CA ASN A 99 18.99 -1.36 -9.03
C ASN A 99 17.95 -1.93 -8.05
N GLU A 100 18.27 -2.01 -6.76
CA GLU A 100 17.41 -2.57 -5.72
C GLU A 100 16.98 -1.54 -4.68
N TYR A 101 17.76 -0.48 -4.49
CA TYR A 101 17.52 0.54 -3.48
C TYR A 101 17.16 1.90 -4.10
N ILE A 102 16.14 2.51 -3.53
CA ILE A 102 15.65 3.83 -3.88
C ILE A 102 15.56 4.71 -2.63
N LEU A 103 15.91 5.98 -2.75
CA LEU A 103 15.75 6.98 -1.72
C LEU A 103 14.47 7.78 -2.01
N ILE A 104 13.52 7.79 -1.07
CA ILE A 104 12.27 8.54 -1.17
C ILE A 104 12.19 9.45 0.05
N ASN A 105 12.32 10.77 -0.16
CA ASN A 105 12.33 11.77 0.91
C ASN A 105 13.26 11.43 2.07
N GLY A 106 14.49 10.99 1.74
CA GLY A 106 15.51 10.62 2.72
C GLY A 106 15.37 9.22 3.30
N ARG A 107 14.31 8.47 2.97
CA ARG A 107 14.14 7.07 3.40
C ARG A 107 14.71 6.12 2.36
N LYS A 108 15.68 5.29 2.76
CA LYS A 108 16.27 4.26 1.90
C LYS A 108 15.38 3.02 1.91
N MET A 109 14.95 2.58 0.74
CA MET A 109 14.00 1.47 0.60
C MET A 109 14.48 0.44 -0.42
N ASN A 110 14.43 -0.85 -0.06
CA ASN A 110 14.61 -1.94 -0.99
C ASN A 110 13.29 -2.21 -1.75
N ILE A 111 13.30 -2.08 -3.08
CA ILE A 111 12.08 -2.19 -3.90
C ILE A 111 11.39 -3.55 -3.82
N ASN A 112 12.15 -4.62 -3.52
CA ASN A 112 11.65 -5.99 -3.50
C ASN A 112 10.97 -6.29 -2.16
N THR A 113 11.55 -5.84 -1.05
CA THR A 113 11.16 -6.25 0.31
C THR A 113 10.40 -5.18 1.07
N ASP A 114 10.72 -3.90 0.88
CA ASP A 114 10.18 -2.85 1.71
C ASP A 114 8.86 -2.29 1.19
N THR A 115 8.09 -1.76 2.13
CA THR A 115 6.91 -0.93 1.95
C THR A 115 6.81 0.06 3.09
N TYR A 116 6.40 1.30 2.79
CA TYR A 116 6.10 2.32 3.78
C TYR A 116 4.66 2.77 3.59
N ASN A 117 3.83 2.55 4.62
CA ASN A 117 2.45 2.99 4.70
C ASN A 117 2.26 3.80 5.98
N ARG A 118 2.20 5.13 5.85
CA ARG A 118 2.07 6.04 7.00
C ARG A 118 0.83 5.77 7.88
N ARG A 119 -0.16 5.00 7.39
CA ARG A 119 -1.30 4.52 8.20
C ARG A 119 -0.88 3.60 9.35
N VAL A 120 0.25 2.90 9.22
CA VAL A 120 0.67 1.83 10.14
C VAL A 120 2.16 1.86 10.50
N ASP A 121 3.01 2.45 9.66
CA ASP A 121 4.46 2.53 9.87
C ASP A 121 4.87 3.82 10.59
N SER A 122 5.90 3.76 11.43
CA SER A 122 6.52 4.94 12.04
C SER A 122 7.52 5.62 11.09
N ASP A 123 7.66 6.94 11.22
CA ASP A 123 8.56 7.73 10.37
C ASP A 123 10.04 7.32 10.49
N ASP A 124 10.44 6.71 11.60
CA ASP A 124 11.83 6.34 11.88
C ASP A 124 12.22 4.95 11.36
N LYS A 125 11.29 4.20 10.75
CA LYS A 125 11.52 2.81 10.31
C LYS A 125 12.61 2.67 9.24
N TYR A 126 12.83 3.69 8.44
CA TYR A 126 13.71 3.67 7.25
C TYR A 126 14.65 4.88 7.16
N LYS A 127 14.85 5.60 8.28
CA LYS A 127 15.82 6.70 8.39
C LYS A 127 17.22 6.18 8.69
#